data_AF-A0A925ICN8-F1
#
_entry.id   AF-A0A925ICN8-F1
#
_cell.length_a   1.000
_cell.length_b   1.000
_cell.length_c   1.000
_cell.angle_alpha   90.00
_cell.angle_beta   90.00
_cell.angle_gamma   90.00
#
_symmetry.space_group_name_H-M   'P 1'
#
loop_
_entity.id
_entity.type
_entity.pdbx_description
1 polymer ?
#
loop_
_entity_poly.entity_id
_entity_poly.type
_entity_poly.pdbx_seq_one_letter_code
_entity_poly.pdbx_strand_id
1 'polypeptide(L)'
;ALIYEKEGVLKIGLEGYFTGKQYLSDGTQTPAFEELGFMTEKIFKKFSLYINFENFTDTRQSRYKNVVNGAHQSPTFDEIWTHTEGFVFNGGIKIKL
;
A
#
# COMPACT_ATOMS: atom_id res chain seq x y z
N ALA A 1 13.41 -3.19 0.55
CA ALA A 1 13.13 -2.95 -0.88
C ALA A 1 14.28 -3.49 -1.74
N LEU A 2 13.96 -3.99 -2.93
CA LEU A 2 14.89 -4.45 -3.95
C LEU A 2 14.63 -3.60 -5.21
N ILE A 3 15.69 -3.07 -5.82
CA ILE A 3 15.60 -2.28 -7.05
C ILE A 3 16.55 -2.87 -8.09
N TYR A 4 16.02 -3.07 -9.30
CA TYR A 4 16.80 -3.40 -10.48
C TYR A 4 16.70 -2.25 -11.48
N GLU A 5 17.85 -1.79 -11.97
CA GLU A 5 17.92 -0.74 -12.99
C GLU A 5 18.83 -1.18 -14.13
N LYS A 6 18.30 -1.06 -15.35
CA LYS A 6 19.10 -1.00 -16.57
C LYS A 6 19.07 0.44 -17.06
N GLU A 7 20.20 1.11 -16.90
CA GLU A 7 20.35 2.54 -17.19
C GLU A 7 19.81 2.90 -18.58
N GLY A 8 18.95 3.92 -18.64
CA GLY A 8 18.34 4.41 -19.87
C GLY A 8 17.30 3.48 -20.52
N VAL A 9 16.96 2.35 -19.90
CA VAL A 9 16.06 1.35 -20.49
C VAL A 9 14.88 1.01 -19.59
N LEU A 10 15.12 0.63 -18.34
CA LEU A 10 14.06 0.24 -17.41
C LEU A 10 14.48 0.30 -15.95
N LYS A 11 13.51 0.52 -15.06
CA LYS A 11 13.63 0.36 -13.62
C LYS A 11 12.52 -0.56 -13.12
N ILE A 12 12.83 -1.45 -12.19
CA ILE A 12 11.88 -2.34 -11.52
C ILE A 12 12.18 -2.26 -10.02
N GLY A 13 11.14 -2.12 -9.20
CA GLY A 13 11.27 -2.12 -7.75
C GLY A 13 10.26 -3.07 -7.14
N LEU A 14 10.68 -3.77 -6.09
CA LEU A 14 9.84 -4.58 -5.22
C LEU A 14 10.10 -4.17 -3.78
N GLU A 15 9.03 -3.94 -3.02
CA GLU A 15 9.11 -3.61 -1.61
C GLU A 15 8.19 -4.50 -0.79
N GLY A 16 8.58 -4.70 0.46
CA GLY A 16 7.86 -5.53 1.40
C GLY A 16 8.02 -4.95 2.79
N TYR A 17 6.91 -4.83 3.50
CA TYR A 17 6.82 -4.34 4.85
C TYR A 17 6.16 -5.40 5.71
N PHE A 18 6.75 -5.65 6.88
CA PHE A 18 6.14 -6.49 7.91
C PHE A 18 5.89 -5.62 9.14
N THR A 19 4.63 -5.53 9.54
CA THR A 19 4.22 -4.84 10.77
C THR A 19 3.83 -5.88 11.80
N GLY A 20 4.53 -5.86 12.94
CA GLY A 20 4.26 -6.76 14.05
C GLY A 20 2.92 -6.46 14.75
N LYS A 21 2.59 -7.30 15.73
CA LYS A 21 1.42 -7.09 16.58
C LYS A 21 1.56 -5.80 17.39
N GLN A 22 0.46 -5.10 17.58
CA GLN A 22 0.38 -3.84 18.33
C GLN A 22 -0.69 -3.96 19.42
N TYR A 23 -0.53 -3.27 20.54
CA TYR A 23 -1.59 -3.14 21.53
C TYR A 23 -2.44 -1.91 21.21
N LEU A 24 -3.76 -2.06 21.22
CA LEU A 24 -4.71 -0.95 21.13
C LEU A 24 -4.93 -0.32 22.51
N SER A 25 -5.62 0.82 22.53
CA SER A 25 -5.92 1.57 23.77
C SER A 25 -6.73 0.77 24.79
N ASP A 26 -7.49 -0.23 24.35
CA ASP A 26 -8.28 -1.14 25.19
C ASP A 26 -7.50 -2.38 25.69
N GLY A 27 -6.22 -2.49 25.32
CA GLY A 27 -5.35 -3.61 25.66
C GLY A 27 -5.44 -4.81 24.70
N THR A 28 -6.27 -4.75 23.65
CA THR A 28 -6.36 -5.80 22.63
C THR A 28 -5.10 -5.83 21.75
N GLN A 29 -4.60 -7.02 21.43
CA GLN A 29 -3.52 -7.16 20.45
C GLN A 29 -4.06 -7.28 19.02
N THR A 30 -3.48 -6.50 18.11
CA THR A 30 -3.72 -6.61 16.66
C THR A 30 -2.97 -7.82 16.08
N PRO A 31 -3.46 -8.42 14.98
CA PRO A 31 -2.67 -9.35 14.21
C PRO A 31 -1.52 -8.61 13.50
N ALA A 32 -0.40 -9.30 13.30
CA ALA A 32 0.67 -8.83 12.43
C ALA A 32 0.21 -8.91 10.97
N PHE A 33 0.78 -8.07 10.12
CA PHE A 33 0.42 -8.02 8.70
C PHE A 33 1.61 -7.69 7.80
N GLU A 34 1.44 -8.01 6.52
CA GLU A 34 2.42 -7.78 5.48
C GLU A 34 1.82 -6.91 4.37
N GLU A 35 2.67 -6.06 3.82
CA GLU A 35 2.36 -5.25 2.66
C GLU A 35 3.45 -5.41 1.62
N LEU A 36 3.05 -5.59 0.37
CA LEU A 36 3.96 -5.65 -0.76
C LEU A 36 3.68 -4.51 -1.73
N GLY A 37 4.74 -3.87 -2.21
CA GLY A 37 4.69 -2.87 -3.27
C GLY A 37 5.51 -3.31 -4.48
N PHE A 38 5.11 -2.83 -5.66
CA PHE A 38 5.80 -3.07 -6.92
C PHE A 38 5.77 -1.84 -7.81
N MET A 39 6.90 -1.50 -8.41
CA MET A 39 6.97 -0.47 -9.42
C MET A 39 7.70 -0.96 -10.66
N THR A 40 7.32 -0.45 -11.83
CA THR A 40 8.19 -0.50 -13.01
C THR A 40 8.09 0.79 -13.82
N GLU A 41 9.23 1.21 -14.35
CA GLU A 41 9.34 2.32 -15.28
C GLU A 41 10.08 1.87 -16.53
N LYS A 42 9.44 2.03 -17.69
CA LYS A 42 10.06 1.83 -19.01
C LYS A 42 10.53 3.17 -19.55
N ILE A 43 11.82 3.27 -19.86
CA ILE A 43 12.44 4.50 -20.33
C ILE A 43 12.62 4.43 -21.85
N PHE A 44 12.19 5.49 -22.52
CA PHE A 44 12.46 5.78 -23.93
C PHE A 44 13.31 7.05 -24.04
N LYS A 45 13.73 7.41 -25.26
CA LYS A 45 14.63 8.55 -25.48
C LYS A 45 14.04 9.90 -25.02
N LYS A 46 12.74 10.12 -25.24
CA LYS A 46 12.05 11.41 -25.00
C LYS A 46 10.99 11.37 -23.90
N PHE A 47 10.64 10.17 -23.43
CA PHE A 47 9.64 9.99 -22.40
C PHE A 47 9.85 8.67 -21.67
N SER A 48 9.21 8.49 -20.53
CA SER A 48 9.09 7.21 -19.84
C SER A 48 7.65 6.95 -19.44
N LEU A 49 7.31 5.67 -19.28
CA LEU A 49 6.04 5.20 -18.75
C LEU A 49 6.31 4.50 -17.44
N TYR A 50 5.55 4.82 -16.39
CA TYR A 50 5.68 4.13 -15.12
C TYR A 50 4.33 3.64 -14.62
N ILE A 51 4.40 2.56 -13.84
CA ILE A 51 3.31 2.03 -13.05
C ILE A 51 3.81 1.76 -11.64
N ASN A 52 2.94 1.98 -10.65
CA ASN A 52 3.18 1.71 -9.24
C ASN A 52 1.97 0.99 -8.64
N PHE A 53 2.26 -0.09 -7.93
CA PHE A 53 1.32 -0.94 -7.20
C PHE A 53 1.68 -0.79 -5.73
N GLU A 54 0.77 -0.23 -4.95
CA GLU A 54 0.89 -0.10 -3.50
C GLU A 54 -0.08 -1.09 -2.87
N ASN A 55 0.33 -1.70 -1.76
CA ASN A 55 -0.48 -2.69 -1.05
C ASN A 55 -1.03 -3.81 -1.94
N PHE A 56 -0.17 -4.48 -2.72
CA PHE A 56 -0.56 -5.59 -3.61
C PHE A 56 -1.17 -6.78 -2.85
N THR A 57 -0.94 -6.90 -1.54
CA THR A 57 -1.58 -7.88 -0.66
C THR A 57 -3.00 -7.50 -0.26
N ASP A 58 -3.47 -6.29 -0.60
CA ASP A 58 -4.76 -5.70 -0.21
C ASP A 58 -5.00 -5.75 1.30
N THR A 59 -3.93 -5.52 2.08
CA THR A 59 -3.99 -5.41 3.54
C THR A 59 -4.73 -4.14 3.93
N ARG A 60 -5.90 -4.28 4.53
CA ARG A 60 -6.73 -3.14 4.95
C ARG A 60 -7.54 -3.44 6.19
N GLN A 61 -7.84 -2.41 6.97
CA GLN A 61 -8.50 -2.48 8.27
C GLN A 61 -9.82 -3.26 8.20
N SER A 62 -10.61 -3.02 7.16
CA SER A 62 -11.91 -3.67 6.94
C SER A 62 -11.84 -5.17 6.70
N ARG A 63 -10.65 -5.73 6.38
CA ARG A 63 -10.45 -7.19 6.30
C ARG A 63 -10.25 -7.86 7.65
N TYR A 64 -9.91 -7.09 8.69
CA TYR A 64 -9.70 -7.61 10.04
C TYR A 64 -10.90 -7.38 10.95
N LYS A 65 -11.51 -6.18 10.89
CA LYS A 65 -12.67 -5.81 11.71
C LYS A 65 -13.42 -4.64 11.10
N ASN A 66 -14.70 -4.51 11.48
CA ASN A 66 -15.47 -3.30 11.22
C ASN A 66 -14.81 -2.09 11.91
N VAL A 67 -14.87 -0.94 11.26
CA VAL A 67 -14.41 0.34 11.83
C VAL A 67 -15.58 1.11 12.43
N VAL A 68 -16.77 1.00 11.82
CA VAL A 68 -17.98 1.68 12.26
C VAL A 68 -18.93 0.65 12.84
N ASN A 69 -19.38 0.88 14.06
CA ASN A 69 -20.26 0.00 14.81
C ASN A 69 -21.51 0.77 15.27
N GLY A 70 -22.58 0.05 15.61
CA GLY A 70 -23.84 0.64 16.08
C GLY A 70 -24.73 1.20 14.98
N ALA A 71 -25.78 1.94 15.37
CA ALA A 71 -26.77 2.50 14.45
C ALA A 71 -26.26 3.79 13.78
N HIS A 72 -26.73 4.08 12.57
CA HIS A 72 -26.33 5.28 11.80
C HIS A 72 -26.55 6.60 12.55
N GLN A 73 -27.55 6.69 13.45
CA GLN A 73 -27.83 7.91 14.22
C GLN A 73 -26.91 8.09 15.45
N SER A 74 -26.21 7.04 15.87
CA SER A 74 -25.29 7.08 17.01
C SER A 74 -24.18 6.01 16.85
N PRO A 75 -23.28 6.18 15.86
CA PRO A 75 -22.23 5.21 15.61
C PRO A 75 -21.11 5.31 16.65
N THR A 76 -20.41 4.20 16.88
CA THR A 76 -19.11 4.17 17.54
C THR A 76 -18.03 3.76 16.54
N PHE A 77 -16.79 4.21 16.78
CA PHE A 77 -15.68 3.98 15.87
C PHE A 77 -14.55 3.26 16.58
N ASP A 78 -14.05 2.22 15.94
CA ASP A 78 -12.95 1.44 16.46
C ASP A 78 -11.60 2.08 16.09
N GLU A 79 -10.60 1.86 16.94
CA GLU A 79 -9.22 2.27 16.68
C GLU A 79 -8.69 1.62 15.39
N ILE A 80 -8.10 2.45 14.51
CA ILE A 80 -7.51 2.04 13.23
C ILE A 80 -6.03 1.79 13.44
N TRP A 81 -5.54 0.64 12.99
CA TRP A 81 -4.16 0.19 13.22
C TRP A 81 -3.47 -0.33 11.96
N THR A 82 -4.17 -0.35 10.82
CA THR A 82 -3.62 -0.63 9.50
C THR A 82 -4.32 0.23 8.44
N HIS A 83 -3.93 0.10 7.17
CA HIS A 83 -4.43 0.91 6.05
C HIS A 83 -5.96 0.88 5.96
N THR A 84 -6.59 2.03 5.74
CA THR A 84 -8.04 2.08 5.43
C THR A 84 -8.29 1.71 3.98
N GLU A 85 -7.39 2.14 3.09
CA GLU A 85 -7.39 1.83 1.67
C GLU A 85 -6.77 0.45 1.41
N GLY A 86 -7.24 -0.19 0.35
CA GLY A 86 -6.75 -1.48 -0.12
C GLY A 86 -5.60 -1.35 -1.12
N PHE A 87 -5.58 -2.27 -2.08
CA PHE A 87 -4.68 -2.18 -3.23
C PHE A 87 -4.89 -0.89 -4.02
N VAL A 88 -3.80 -0.15 -4.27
CA VAL A 88 -3.80 1.08 -5.06
C VAL A 88 -2.88 0.91 -6.27
N PHE A 89 -3.38 1.30 -7.43
CA PHE A 89 -2.64 1.33 -8.69
C PHE A 89 -2.56 2.76 -9.21
N ASN A 90 -1.36 3.22 -9.54
CA ASN A 90 -1.15 4.46 -10.26
C ASN A 90 -0.11 4.31 -11.37
N GLY A 91 -0.10 5.26 -12.29
CA GLY A 91 0.85 5.28 -13.39
C GLY A 91 0.80 6.60 -14.16
N GLY A 92 1.79 6.81 -15.02
CA GLY A 92 1.89 8.04 -15.76
C GLY A 92 2.98 8.05 -16.82
N ILE A 93 3.04 9.18 -17.54
CA ILE A 93 4.03 9.46 -18.57
C ILE A 93 4.93 10.59 -18.07
N LYS A 94 6.25 10.40 -18.08
CA LYS A 94 7.21 11.49 -17.84
C LYS A 94 7.80 11.92 -19.18
N ILE A 95 7.69 13.19 -19.52
CA ILE A 95 8.25 13.74 -20.76
C ILE A 95 9.59 14.40 -20.42
N LYS A 96 10.63 14.04 -21.18
CA LYS A 96 11.96 14.66 -21.07
C LYS A 96 12.07 15.71 -22.19
N LEU A 97 11.99 16.98 -21.80
CA LEU A 97 12.16 18.14 -22.70
C LEU A 97 13.63 18.40 -22.98
#